data_AF-A0AAP2XZR6-F1
#
_entry.id   AF-A0AAP2XZR6-F1
#
_cell.length_a   1.000
_cell.length_b   1.000
_cell.length_c   1.000
_cell.angle_alpha   90.00
_cell.angle_beta   90.00
_cell.angle_gamma   90.00
#
_symmetry.space_group_name_H-M   'P 1'
#
loop_
_entity.id
_entity.type
_entity.pdbx_description
1 polymer ?
#
loop_
_entity_poly.entity_id
_entity_poly.type
_entity_poly.pdbx_seq_one_letter_code
_entity_poly.pdbx_strand_id
1 'polypeptide(L)'
;MELDRKEFHFDLDIKLLKDVYPSKHENAWKSAWSDIKNLMMRNGFDHQQYSGYESIGRMSYQNAYFVIDTLISEYPWLTDCVKAATFTEIGQRYNLTEELKTKGSVSNDVPFSRDTRKEIHFDLSIEALKHSYSPLSAHAWKKAWSDIRLFLESQGFIHTQYSGYESSVNLSMDSICLTLNSLISELPWFPEAVKIATVTEIGDRHDALAYIKEQHPVVAPTPIMTPNRTQQVSCLRVEANMAKMASKALERNQLTCSMHATDRESR
;
A
#
# COMPACT_ATOMS: atom_id res chain seq x y z
N MET A 1 26.79 5.60 -0.99
CA MET A 1 25.57 4.78 -0.86
C MET A 1 24.44 5.77 -0.93
N GLU A 2 23.53 5.62 -1.90
CA GLU A 2 22.29 6.40 -1.92
C GLU A 2 21.28 5.78 -2.89
N LEU A 3 20.35 5.03 -2.31
CA LEU A 3 18.93 4.91 -2.65
C LEU A 3 18.26 4.36 -1.39
N ASP A 4 17.86 5.25 -0.50
CA ASP A 4 17.59 4.83 0.88
C ASP A 4 16.11 4.97 1.24
N ARG A 5 15.24 5.44 0.33
CA ARG A 5 13.78 5.43 0.53
C ARG A 5 13.19 4.12 0.00
N LYS A 6 12.03 3.72 0.52
CA LYS A 6 11.37 2.46 0.20
C LYS A 6 9.98 2.74 -0.32
N GLU A 7 9.65 2.23 -1.49
CA GLU A 7 8.30 2.14 -2.00
C GLU A 7 7.73 0.76 -1.71
N PHE A 8 6.58 0.68 -1.07
CA PHE A 8 5.83 -0.54 -0.85
C PHE A 8 4.61 -0.57 -1.77
N HIS A 9 4.46 -1.64 -2.53
CA HIS A 9 3.28 -1.90 -3.34
C HIS A 9 2.71 -3.26 -3.01
N PHE A 10 1.39 -3.37 -2.85
CA PHE A 10 0.72 -4.65 -2.63
C PHE A 10 -0.60 -4.79 -3.39
N ASP A 11 -1.07 -6.02 -3.53
CA ASP A 11 -2.42 -6.32 -4.03
C ASP A 11 -3.09 -7.39 -3.16
N LEU A 12 -4.41 -7.27 -3.01
CA LEU A 12 -5.24 -8.14 -2.17
C LEU A 12 -6.21 -8.96 -3.03
N ASP A 13 -6.42 -10.21 -2.65
CA ASP A 13 -7.53 -11.02 -3.13
C ASP A 13 -8.82 -10.54 -2.47
N ILE A 14 -9.65 -9.84 -3.25
CA ILE A 14 -10.91 -9.27 -2.79
C ILE A 14 -11.92 -10.32 -2.33
N LYS A 15 -11.87 -11.55 -2.88
CA LYS A 15 -12.77 -12.62 -2.45
C LYS A 15 -12.38 -13.07 -1.04
N LEU A 16 -11.09 -13.38 -0.83
CA LEU A 16 -10.60 -13.77 0.49
C LEU A 16 -10.78 -12.64 1.50
N LEU A 17 -10.47 -11.40 1.12
CA LEU A 17 -10.63 -10.24 2.00
C LEU A 17 -12.07 -10.10 2.52
N LYS A 18 -13.09 -10.36 1.69
CA LYS A 18 -14.50 -10.34 2.12
C LYS A 18 -14.81 -11.43 3.15
N ASP A 19 -14.09 -12.55 3.11
CA ASP A 19 -14.30 -13.69 3.99
C ASP A 19 -13.55 -13.56 5.31
N VAL A 20 -12.33 -12.99 5.28
CA VAL A 20 -11.44 -12.93 6.46
C VAL A 20 -11.45 -11.58 7.21
N TYR A 21 -11.95 -10.51 6.61
CA TYR A 21 -11.95 -9.20 7.27
C TYR A 21 -12.90 -9.18 8.49
N PRO A 22 -12.49 -8.64 9.66
CA PRO A 22 -13.17 -8.80 10.94
C PRO A 22 -14.39 -7.87 11.10
N SER A 23 -15.36 -7.93 10.18
CA SER A 23 -16.62 -7.22 10.32
C SER A 23 -17.75 -7.91 9.57
N LYS A 24 -18.91 -8.00 10.22
CA LYS A 24 -20.11 -8.71 9.72
C LYS A 24 -21.07 -7.81 8.95
N HIS A 25 -20.75 -6.52 8.78
CA HIS A 25 -21.57 -5.60 8.00
C HIS A 25 -21.20 -5.68 6.52
N GLU A 26 -22.21 -5.59 5.66
CA GLU A 26 -22.01 -5.56 4.22
C GLU A 26 -21.03 -4.44 3.84
N ASN A 27 -20.05 -4.74 2.98
CA ASN A 27 -19.02 -3.81 2.53
C ASN A 27 -17.99 -3.34 3.56
N ALA A 28 -17.98 -3.87 4.78
CA ALA A 28 -17.00 -3.46 5.80
C ALA A 28 -15.54 -3.75 5.40
N TRP A 29 -15.30 -4.76 4.56
CA TRP A 29 -13.99 -5.06 3.97
C TRP A 29 -13.35 -3.88 3.22
N LYS A 30 -14.14 -2.89 2.77
CA LYS A 30 -13.61 -1.67 2.14
C LYS A 30 -12.80 -0.81 3.12
N SER A 31 -13.03 -0.97 4.42
CA SER A 31 -12.25 -0.28 5.47
C SER A 31 -10.81 -0.78 5.54
N ALA A 32 -10.49 -1.95 4.96
CA ALA A 32 -9.13 -2.50 4.87
C ALA A 32 -8.10 -1.49 4.32
N TRP A 33 -8.45 -0.71 3.30
CA TRP A 33 -7.54 0.31 2.75
C TRP A 33 -7.29 1.45 3.73
N SER A 34 -8.31 1.87 4.47
CA SER A 34 -8.17 2.90 5.50
C SER A 34 -7.32 2.41 6.67
N ASP A 35 -7.52 1.16 7.09
CA ASP A 35 -6.75 0.51 8.15
C ASP A 35 -5.26 0.43 7.79
N ILE A 36 -4.96 -0.13 6.61
CA ILE A 36 -3.58 -0.21 6.09
C ILE A 36 -3.00 1.19 5.93
N LYS A 37 -3.75 2.12 5.34
CA LYS A 37 -3.28 3.50 5.12
C LYS A 37 -2.89 4.18 6.43
N ASN A 38 -3.76 4.13 7.43
CA ASN A 38 -3.52 4.75 8.72
C ASN A 38 -2.28 4.15 9.41
N LEU A 39 -2.11 2.82 9.36
CA LEU A 39 -0.95 2.16 9.95
C LEU A 39 0.34 2.47 9.20
N MET A 40 0.33 2.43 7.87
CA MET A 40 1.51 2.79 7.07
C MET A 40 1.91 4.25 7.33
N MET A 41 0.94 5.17 7.35
CA MET A 41 1.20 6.60 7.52
C MET A 41 1.80 6.96 8.88
N ARG A 42 1.26 6.39 9.97
CA ARG A 42 1.85 6.62 11.30
C ARG A 42 3.23 5.97 11.49
N ASN A 43 3.61 5.04 10.61
CA ASN A 43 4.91 4.36 10.61
C ASN A 43 5.89 4.94 9.56
N GLY A 44 5.71 6.20 9.17
CA GLY A 44 6.70 6.94 8.39
C GLY A 44 6.63 6.71 6.89
N PHE A 45 5.46 6.32 6.37
CA PHE A 45 5.18 6.28 4.93
C PHE A 45 4.17 7.38 4.54
N ASP A 46 4.29 7.90 3.32
CA ASP A 46 3.26 8.69 2.68
C ASP A 46 2.48 7.81 1.70
N HIS A 47 1.16 7.92 1.76
CA HIS A 47 0.28 7.29 0.79
C HIS A 47 0.43 8.01 -0.56
N GLN A 48 0.74 7.25 -1.61
CA GLN A 48 0.77 7.78 -2.97
C GLN A 48 -0.61 7.57 -3.61
N GLN A 49 -0.74 6.50 -4.40
CA GLN A 49 -1.99 6.13 -5.06
C GLN A 49 -2.29 4.66 -4.78
N TYR A 50 -3.58 4.35 -4.63
CA TYR A 50 -4.08 2.99 -4.45
C TYR A 50 -3.36 2.26 -3.31
N SER A 51 -2.68 1.15 -3.62
CA SER A 51 -1.94 0.31 -2.68
C SER A 51 -0.43 0.62 -2.64
N GLY A 52 -0.02 1.80 -3.13
CA GLY A 52 1.36 2.29 -3.14
C GLY A 52 1.66 3.25 -1.99
N TYR A 53 2.79 3.04 -1.33
CA TYR A 53 3.27 3.82 -0.18
C TYR A 53 4.76 4.09 -0.33
N GLU A 54 5.21 5.30 0.00
CA GLU A 54 6.64 5.63 -0.02
C GLU A 54 7.10 6.05 1.36
N SER A 55 8.27 5.60 1.81
CA SER A 55 8.84 6.09 3.05
C SER A 55 9.10 7.59 2.95
N ILE A 56 8.74 8.35 4.00
CA ILE A 56 8.92 9.80 4.07
C ILE A 56 10.42 10.14 3.98
N GLY A 57 11.22 9.36 4.71
CA GLY A 57 12.67 9.48 4.75
C GLY A 57 13.36 8.16 4.43
N ARG A 58 14.67 8.18 4.58
CA ARG A 58 15.53 7.02 4.37
C ARG A 58 15.24 5.93 5.41
N MET A 59 15.22 4.68 4.98
CA MET A 59 14.86 3.50 5.77
C MET A 59 15.57 2.24 5.23
N SER A 60 16.08 1.42 6.14
CA SER A 60 16.61 0.09 5.82
C SER A 60 15.47 -0.89 5.52
N TYR A 61 15.78 -1.97 4.80
CA TYR A 61 14.80 -3.05 4.61
C TYR A 61 14.35 -3.67 5.93
N GLN A 62 15.22 -3.79 6.94
CA GLN A 62 14.80 -4.32 8.24
C GLN A 62 13.71 -3.45 8.89
N ASN A 63 13.87 -2.13 8.85
CA ASN A 63 12.86 -1.22 9.37
C ASN A 63 11.57 -1.27 8.53
N ALA A 64 11.70 -1.38 7.21
CA ALA A 64 10.54 -1.50 6.32
C ALA A 64 9.75 -2.80 6.60
N TYR A 65 10.43 -3.94 6.76
CA TYR A 65 9.79 -5.20 7.13
C TYR A 65 9.22 -5.18 8.55
N PHE A 66 9.85 -4.49 9.50
CA PHE A 66 9.26 -4.31 10.83
C PHE A 66 7.90 -3.60 10.77
N VAL A 67 7.72 -2.65 9.85
CA VAL A 67 6.40 -2.01 9.62
C VAL A 67 5.40 -3.01 9.04
N ILE A 68 5.83 -3.89 8.14
CA ILE A 68 4.97 -4.97 7.61
C ILE A 68 4.60 -5.99 8.70
N ASP A 69 5.54 -6.36 9.56
CA ASP A 69 5.27 -7.25 10.70
C ASP A 69 4.27 -6.60 11.68
N THR A 70 4.40 -5.29 11.91
CA THR A 70 3.44 -4.51 12.70
C THR A 70 2.06 -4.50 12.02
N LEU A 71 2.03 -4.30 10.69
CA LEU A 71 0.81 -4.31 9.90
C LEU A 71 0.08 -5.65 10.01
N ILE A 72 0.80 -6.77 9.88
CA ILE A 72 0.23 -8.11 9.99
C ILE A 72 -0.19 -8.44 11.42
N SER A 73 0.59 -8.04 12.42
CA SER A 73 0.25 -8.25 13.83
C SER A 73 -1.05 -7.53 14.20
N GLU A 74 -1.31 -6.35 13.65
CA GLU A 74 -2.56 -5.61 13.90
C GLU A 74 -3.71 -6.05 13.01
N TYR A 75 -3.41 -6.49 11.80
CA TYR A 75 -4.38 -6.95 10.81
C TYR A 75 -4.05 -8.35 10.29
N PRO A 76 -4.26 -9.42 11.10
CA PRO A 76 -3.87 -10.78 10.72
C PRO A 76 -4.53 -11.30 9.43
N TRP A 77 -5.72 -10.78 9.10
CA TRP A 77 -6.45 -11.08 7.86
C TRP A 77 -5.66 -10.71 6.59
N LEU A 78 -4.67 -9.82 6.70
CA LEU A 78 -3.86 -9.38 5.56
C LEU A 78 -3.06 -10.54 4.96
N THR A 79 -2.51 -11.41 5.82
CA THR A 79 -1.70 -12.56 5.40
C THR A 79 -2.50 -13.52 4.51
N ASP A 80 -3.79 -13.69 4.80
CA ASP A 80 -4.67 -14.58 4.02
C ASP A 80 -4.95 -14.03 2.63
N CYS A 81 -5.16 -12.71 2.51
CA CYS A 81 -5.61 -12.10 1.26
C CYS A 81 -4.50 -11.43 0.44
N VAL A 82 -3.32 -11.17 0.98
CA VAL A 82 -2.20 -10.61 0.19
C VAL A 82 -1.74 -11.60 -0.86
N LYS A 83 -1.73 -11.16 -2.13
CA LYS A 83 -1.36 -11.97 -3.31
C LYS A 83 -0.20 -11.38 -4.10
N ALA A 84 0.17 -10.13 -3.84
CA ALA A 84 1.39 -9.50 -4.32
C ALA A 84 1.84 -8.48 -3.27
N ALA A 85 3.14 -8.41 -3.02
CA ALA A 85 3.74 -7.39 -2.17
C ALA A 85 5.21 -7.21 -2.56
N THR A 86 5.64 -5.97 -2.76
CA THR A 86 7.01 -5.66 -3.15
C THR A 86 7.52 -4.43 -2.43
N PHE A 87 8.80 -4.43 -2.08
CA PHE A 87 9.52 -3.22 -1.72
C PHE A 87 10.50 -2.86 -2.83
N THR A 88 10.41 -1.65 -3.35
CA THR A 88 11.37 -1.09 -4.31
C THR A 88 12.18 0.00 -3.61
N GLU A 89 13.51 -0.01 -3.77
CA GLU A 89 14.31 1.15 -3.39
C GLU A 89 14.05 2.31 -4.33
N ILE A 90 13.79 3.49 -3.77
CA ILE A 90 13.54 4.69 -4.54
C ILE A 90 14.46 5.82 -4.10
N GLY A 91 14.81 6.67 -5.05
CA GLY A 91 15.75 7.77 -4.90
C GLY A 91 15.11 9.11 -5.17
N GLN A 92 15.86 9.94 -5.90
CA GLN A 92 15.38 11.25 -6.31
C GLN A 92 14.24 11.09 -7.33
N ARG A 93 13.22 11.92 -7.17
CA ARG A 93 12.17 12.13 -8.16
C ARG A 93 12.38 13.48 -8.83
N TYR A 94 12.50 13.47 -10.15
CA TYR A 94 12.66 14.65 -10.99
C TYR A 94 11.31 14.97 -11.64
N ASN A 95 10.81 16.18 -11.43
CA ASN A 95 9.60 16.66 -12.08
C ASN A 95 9.97 17.37 -13.39
N LEU A 96 9.58 16.79 -14.52
CA LEU A 96 9.90 17.30 -15.86
C LEU A 96 8.72 18.03 -16.51
N THR A 97 7.61 18.19 -15.78
CA THR A 97 6.34 18.70 -16.31
C THR A 97 6.47 20.10 -16.91
N GLU A 98 7.03 21.04 -16.13
CA GLU A 98 7.15 22.43 -16.55
C GLU A 98 8.14 22.57 -17.72
N GLU A 99 9.22 21.80 -17.68
CA GLU A 99 10.20 21.81 -18.76
C GLU A 99 9.60 21.32 -20.08
N LEU A 100 8.88 20.20 -20.04
CA LEU A 100 8.15 19.67 -21.20
C LEU A 100 7.16 20.70 -21.75
N LYS A 101 6.32 21.29 -20.89
CA LYS A 101 5.29 22.25 -21.33
C LYS A 101 5.87 23.53 -21.92
N THR A 102 6.98 24.03 -21.37
CA THR A 102 7.52 25.34 -21.76
C THR A 102 8.54 25.27 -22.87
N LYS A 103 9.42 24.26 -22.86
CA LYS A 103 10.50 24.10 -23.84
C LYS A 103 10.19 23.07 -24.93
N GLY A 104 9.19 22.21 -24.74
CA GLY A 104 8.92 21.10 -25.65
C GLY A 104 10.07 20.08 -25.71
N SER A 105 10.95 20.07 -24.72
CA SER A 105 12.12 19.20 -24.61
C SER A 105 12.54 19.09 -23.15
N VAL A 106 13.38 18.11 -22.84
CA VAL A 106 13.99 17.93 -21.51
C VAL A 106 15.49 18.01 -21.60
N SER A 107 16.11 18.61 -20.60
CA SER A 107 17.57 18.73 -20.47
C SER A 107 18.02 18.38 -19.07
N ASN A 108 19.23 17.84 -18.95
CA ASN A 108 19.77 17.47 -17.66
C ASN A 108 20.64 18.61 -17.10
N ASP A 109 20.07 19.40 -16.19
CA ASP A 109 20.81 20.42 -15.42
C ASP A 109 21.30 19.87 -14.06
N VAL A 110 21.16 18.57 -13.83
CA VAL A 110 21.44 17.94 -12.53
C VAL A 110 22.91 17.51 -12.44
N PRO A 111 23.59 17.70 -11.29
CA PRO A 111 24.91 17.14 -11.06
C PRO A 111 24.92 15.61 -11.21
N PHE A 112 26.09 15.06 -11.56
CA PHE A 112 26.31 13.63 -11.78
C PHE A 112 25.61 12.74 -10.72
N SER A 113 24.58 12.02 -11.14
CA SER A 113 23.92 10.95 -10.38
C SER A 113 24.43 9.60 -10.89
N ARG A 114 24.33 8.56 -10.06
CA ARG A 114 24.66 7.20 -10.47
C ARG A 114 23.63 6.69 -11.47
N ASP A 115 24.07 5.79 -12.35
CA ASP A 115 23.16 5.05 -13.19
C ASP A 115 22.35 4.10 -12.32
N THR A 116 21.05 4.28 -12.35
CA THR A 116 20.06 3.45 -11.66
C THR A 116 19.00 3.04 -12.66
N ARG A 117 18.19 2.04 -12.35
CA ARG A 117 16.93 1.90 -13.06
C ARG A 117 16.09 3.17 -12.84
N LYS A 118 15.24 3.48 -13.80
CA LYS A 118 14.43 4.70 -13.83
C LYS A 118 12.98 4.33 -14.05
N GLU A 119 12.11 4.92 -13.25
CA GLU A 119 10.67 4.87 -13.47
C GLU A 119 10.21 6.18 -14.10
N ILE A 120 9.54 6.11 -15.24
CA ILE A 120 8.83 7.22 -15.84
C ILE A 120 7.36 7.09 -15.47
N HIS A 121 6.79 8.15 -14.92
CA HIS A 121 5.35 8.25 -14.67
C HIS A 121 4.81 9.55 -15.27
N PHE A 122 3.66 9.49 -15.93
CA PHE A 122 3.03 10.67 -16.50
C PHE A 122 1.50 10.64 -16.42
N ASP A 123 0.87 11.80 -16.54
CA ASP A 123 -0.58 11.92 -16.75
C ASP A 123 -0.85 12.83 -17.94
N LEU A 124 -1.94 12.58 -18.67
CA LEU A 124 -2.32 13.32 -19.88
C LEU A 124 -3.67 14.03 -19.71
N SER A 125 -3.77 15.22 -20.30
CA SER A 125 -5.02 15.95 -20.44
C SER A 125 -5.80 15.42 -21.63
N ILE A 126 -6.93 14.76 -21.36
CA ILE A 126 -7.87 14.32 -22.40
C ILE A 126 -8.35 15.50 -23.26
N GLU A 127 -8.53 16.68 -22.66
CA GLU A 127 -8.93 17.89 -23.38
C GLU A 127 -7.84 18.31 -24.36
N ALA A 128 -6.59 18.44 -23.91
CA ALA A 128 -5.48 18.80 -24.78
C ALA A 128 -5.27 17.75 -25.88
N LEU A 129 -5.31 16.46 -25.54
CA LEU A 129 -5.19 15.36 -26.51
C LEU A 129 -6.25 15.43 -27.62
N LYS A 130 -7.50 15.79 -27.31
CA LYS A 130 -8.54 15.95 -28.33
C LYS A 130 -8.20 17.03 -29.36
N HIS A 131 -7.38 18.01 -28.98
CA HIS A 131 -6.92 19.08 -29.86
C HIS A 131 -5.58 18.78 -30.54
N SER A 132 -4.64 18.16 -29.83
CA SER A 132 -3.25 18.00 -30.30
C SER A 132 -2.95 16.65 -30.97
N TYR A 133 -3.63 15.56 -30.60
CA TYR A 133 -3.26 14.21 -31.01
C TYR A 133 -3.55 13.90 -32.49
N SER A 134 -4.77 14.19 -32.97
CA SER A 134 -5.11 14.07 -34.38
C SER A 134 -6.44 14.75 -34.70
N PRO A 135 -6.50 15.68 -35.67
CA PRO A 135 -7.75 16.34 -36.04
C PRO A 135 -8.68 15.46 -36.88
N LEU A 136 -8.21 14.31 -37.36
CA LEU A 136 -8.91 13.49 -38.37
C LEU A 136 -9.99 12.58 -37.76
N SER A 137 -10.00 12.37 -36.44
CA SER A 137 -11.04 11.59 -35.77
C SER A 137 -11.21 11.97 -34.31
N ALA A 138 -12.47 12.21 -33.91
CA ALA A 138 -12.85 12.58 -32.54
C ALA A 138 -12.44 11.56 -31.45
N HIS A 139 -12.07 10.34 -31.85
CA HIS A 139 -11.67 9.26 -30.94
C HIS A 139 -10.21 8.81 -31.12
N ALA A 140 -9.46 9.44 -32.03
CA ALA A 140 -8.06 9.08 -32.28
C ALA A 140 -7.21 9.17 -31.00
N TRP A 141 -7.44 10.19 -30.18
CA TRP A 141 -6.73 10.44 -28.92
C TRP A 141 -6.69 9.25 -27.95
N LYS A 142 -7.64 8.30 -28.04
CA LYS A 142 -7.62 7.08 -27.22
C LYS A 142 -6.39 6.20 -27.48
N LYS A 143 -5.75 6.35 -28.65
CA LYS A 143 -4.53 5.64 -29.02
C LYS A 143 -3.26 6.23 -28.40
N ALA A 144 -3.33 7.43 -27.83
CA ALA A 144 -2.18 8.12 -27.22
C ALA A 144 -1.36 7.24 -26.27
N TRP A 145 -2.02 6.55 -25.34
CA TRP A 145 -1.34 5.63 -24.41
C TRP A 145 -0.72 4.43 -25.11
N SER A 146 -1.35 3.92 -26.17
CA SER A 146 -0.79 2.81 -26.94
C SER A 146 0.46 3.23 -27.67
N ASP A 147 0.49 4.43 -28.26
CA ASP A 147 1.66 4.91 -28.99
C ASP A 147 2.84 5.17 -28.04
N ILE A 148 2.59 5.81 -26.89
CA ILE A 148 3.62 5.99 -25.86
C ILE A 148 4.13 4.64 -25.36
N ARG A 149 3.23 3.68 -25.14
CA ARG A 149 3.60 2.33 -24.71
C ARG A 149 4.52 1.66 -25.72
N LEU A 150 4.13 1.64 -27.00
CA LEU A 150 4.92 1.03 -28.07
C LEU A 150 6.30 1.69 -28.16
N PHE A 151 6.35 3.02 -28.09
CA PHE A 151 7.62 3.75 -28.05
C PHE A 151 8.47 3.32 -26.85
N LEU A 152 7.97 3.44 -25.61
CA LEU A 152 8.76 3.17 -24.41
C LEU A 152 9.20 1.71 -24.32
N GLU A 153 8.34 0.76 -24.69
CA GLU A 153 8.71 -0.66 -24.78
C GLU A 153 9.81 -0.89 -25.83
N SER A 154 9.79 -0.17 -26.96
CA SER A 154 10.88 -0.21 -27.95
C SER A 154 12.21 0.34 -27.41
N GLN A 155 12.16 1.24 -26.44
CA GLN A 155 13.32 1.82 -25.75
C GLN A 155 13.79 0.98 -24.54
N GLY A 156 13.23 -0.22 -24.35
CA GLY A 156 13.62 -1.14 -23.28
C GLY A 156 12.99 -0.84 -21.92
N PHE A 157 11.87 -0.11 -21.90
CA PHE A 157 11.04 0.05 -20.70
C PHE A 157 9.99 -1.06 -20.60
N ILE A 158 9.63 -1.41 -19.38
CA ILE A 158 8.58 -2.37 -19.06
C ILE A 158 7.40 -1.57 -18.52
N HIS A 159 6.24 -1.73 -19.15
CA HIS A 159 4.99 -1.18 -18.62
C HIS A 159 4.68 -1.81 -17.27
N THR A 160 4.40 -0.97 -16.26
CA THR A 160 3.99 -1.43 -14.94
C THR A 160 2.49 -1.27 -14.78
N GLN A 161 2.05 -0.15 -14.20
CA GLN A 161 0.65 0.18 -13.99
C GLN A 161 0.33 1.55 -14.57
N TYR A 162 -0.88 1.68 -15.13
CA TYR A 162 -1.36 2.94 -15.69
C TYR A 162 -0.37 3.56 -16.68
N SER A 163 0.14 4.74 -16.39
CA SER A 163 1.13 5.48 -17.18
C SER A 163 2.55 5.38 -16.59
N GLY A 164 2.83 4.31 -15.83
CA GLY A 164 4.13 4.00 -15.24
C GLY A 164 4.94 3.01 -16.10
N TYR A 165 6.24 3.28 -16.21
CA TYR A 165 7.18 2.51 -17.02
C TYR A 165 8.54 2.44 -16.34
N GLU A 166 9.11 1.25 -16.19
CA GLU A 166 10.41 1.04 -15.57
C GLU A 166 11.46 0.63 -16.60
N SER A 167 12.66 1.21 -16.53
CA SER A 167 13.76 0.78 -17.38
C SER A 167 14.23 -0.62 -16.97
N SER A 168 14.45 -1.49 -17.96
CA SER A 168 15.00 -2.84 -17.74
C SER A 168 16.48 -2.83 -17.32
N VAL A 169 17.18 -1.73 -17.56
CA VAL A 169 18.60 -1.53 -17.27
C VAL A 169 18.83 -0.23 -16.50
N ASN A 170 20.00 -0.10 -15.89
CA ASN A 170 20.42 1.17 -15.30
C ASN A 170 20.67 2.20 -16.40
N LEU A 171 20.13 3.40 -16.22
CA LEU A 171 20.25 4.52 -17.14
C LEU A 171 20.74 5.76 -16.39
N SER A 172 21.57 6.54 -17.08
CA SER A 172 21.91 7.89 -16.67
C SER A 172 20.74 8.84 -16.90
N MET A 173 20.75 10.01 -16.25
CA MET A 173 19.75 11.05 -16.53
C MET A 173 19.86 11.56 -17.98
N ASP A 174 21.05 11.61 -18.56
CA ASP A 174 21.23 12.00 -19.96
C ASP A 174 20.56 11.00 -20.92
N SER A 175 20.70 9.70 -20.67
CA SER A 175 20.01 8.67 -21.44
C SER A 175 18.49 8.81 -21.35
N ILE A 176 17.96 9.15 -20.17
CA ILE A 176 16.53 9.44 -20.00
C ILE A 176 16.11 10.69 -20.79
N CYS A 177 16.87 11.79 -20.70
CA CYS A 177 16.57 13.00 -21.45
C CYS A 177 16.58 12.74 -22.96
N LEU A 178 17.54 11.96 -23.47
CA LEU A 178 17.57 11.55 -24.87
C LEU A 178 16.33 10.72 -25.25
N THR A 179 15.97 9.71 -24.47
CA THR A 179 14.77 8.90 -24.71
C THR A 179 13.50 9.75 -24.75
N LEU A 180 13.34 10.68 -23.80
CA LEU A 180 12.18 11.56 -23.76
C LEU A 180 12.17 12.57 -24.92
N ASN A 181 13.31 13.11 -25.33
CA ASN A 181 13.38 13.96 -26.51
C ASN A 181 13.07 13.20 -27.80
N SER A 182 13.48 11.93 -27.90
CA SER A 182 13.07 11.04 -28.99
C SER A 182 11.57 10.76 -28.97
N LEU A 183 10.97 10.52 -27.80
CA LEU A 183 9.51 10.38 -27.65
C LEU A 183 8.79 11.60 -28.18
N ILE A 184 9.24 12.81 -27.83
CA ILE A 184 8.64 14.07 -28.28
C ILE A 184 8.79 14.25 -29.78
N SER A 185 9.93 13.88 -30.35
CA SER A 185 10.14 13.93 -31.79
C SER A 185 9.21 12.99 -32.55
N GLU A 186 8.90 11.81 -31.99
CA GLU A 186 7.99 10.83 -32.60
C GLU A 186 6.52 11.15 -32.34
N LEU A 187 6.21 11.70 -31.17
CA LEU A 187 4.88 12.08 -30.70
C LEU A 187 4.84 13.58 -30.32
N PRO A 188 4.84 14.52 -31.29
CA PRO A 188 4.95 15.96 -31.02
C PRO A 188 3.80 16.55 -30.19
N TRP A 189 2.67 15.86 -30.09
CA TRP A 189 1.53 16.24 -29.27
C TRP A 189 1.75 16.01 -27.76
N PHE A 190 2.76 15.22 -27.39
CA PHE A 190 2.98 14.79 -26.01
C PHE A 190 3.20 15.96 -25.02
N PRO A 191 4.08 16.94 -25.30
CA PRO A 191 4.28 18.07 -24.39
C PRO A 191 3.02 18.91 -24.14
N GLU A 192 2.16 19.09 -25.16
CA GLU A 192 0.91 19.84 -25.03
C GLU A 192 -0.12 19.09 -24.18
N ALA A 193 -0.09 17.76 -24.24
CA ALA A 193 -1.00 16.90 -23.52
C ALA A 193 -0.58 16.62 -22.08
N VAL A 194 0.70 16.80 -21.73
CA VAL A 194 1.22 16.37 -20.42
C VAL A 194 0.64 17.19 -19.27
N LYS A 195 0.11 16.53 -18.25
CA LYS A 195 -0.31 17.15 -16.99
C LYS A 195 0.76 17.04 -15.94
N ILE A 196 1.36 15.85 -15.85
CA ILE A 196 2.43 15.49 -14.92
C ILE A 196 3.40 14.62 -15.72
N ALA A 197 4.70 14.82 -15.52
CA ALA A 197 5.74 13.91 -15.94
C ALA A 197 6.85 13.89 -14.88
N THR A 198 7.15 12.70 -14.39
CA THR A 198 8.15 12.49 -13.36
C THR A 198 9.06 11.33 -13.73
N VAL A 199 10.34 11.46 -13.38
CA VAL A 199 11.32 10.38 -13.45
C VAL A 199 11.79 10.09 -12.03
N THR A 200 11.63 8.85 -11.58
CA THR A 200 12.08 8.40 -10.26
C THR A 200 13.28 7.48 -10.43
N GLU A 201 14.34 7.70 -9.66
CA GLU A 201 15.41 6.71 -9.53
C GLU A 201 14.90 5.51 -8.74
N ILE A 202 15.05 4.31 -9.29
CA ILE A 202 14.66 3.07 -8.63
C ILE A 202 15.85 2.09 -8.55
N GLY A 203 15.96 1.41 -7.42
CA GLY A 203 17.05 0.51 -7.05
C GLY A 203 16.60 -0.93 -7.00
N ASP A 204 17.06 -1.67 -5.99
CA ASP A 204 16.72 -3.08 -5.82
C ASP A 204 15.22 -3.25 -5.49
N ARG A 205 14.67 -4.40 -5.91
CA ARG A 205 13.30 -4.81 -5.59
C ARG A 205 13.35 -6.08 -4.77
N HIS A 206 12.70 -6.04 -3.62
CA HIS A 206 12.48 -7.19 -2.76
C HIS A 206 11.07 -7.72 -2.93
N ASP A 207 10.96 -9.04 -3.04
CA ASP A 207 9.69 -9.75 -2.95
C ASP A 207 9.24 -9.79 -1.47
N ALA A 208 8.36 -8.86 -1.12
CA ALA A 208 7.82 -8.81 0.23
C ALA A 208 6.74 -9.87 0.45
N LEU A 209 6.13 -10.42 -0.60
CA LEU A 209 5.13 -11.48 -0.49
C LEU A 209 5.78 -12.74 0.06
N ALA A 210 6.94 -13.13 -0.48
CA ALA A 210 7.69 -14.28 0.01
C ALA A 210 7.99 -14.16 1.52
N TYR A 211 8.51 -12.99 1.93
CA TYR A 211 8.75 -12.69 3.35
C TYR A 211 7.48 -12.83 4.21
N ILE A 212 6.36 -12.23 3.78
CA ILE A 212 5.10 -12.29 4.51
C ILE A 212 4.64 -13.74 4.69
N LYS A 213 4.70 -14.56 3.64
CA LYS A 213 4.24 -15.96 3.69
C LYS A 213 5.16 -16.85 4.53
N GLU A 214 6.47 -16.54 4.60
CA GLU A 214 7.44 -17.30 5.40
C GLU A 214 7.38 -16.94 6.89
N GLN A 215 7.33 -15.65 7.22
CA GLN A 215 7.36 -15.18 8.61
C GLN A 215 5.99 -15.26 9.29
N HIS A 216 4.91 -15.17 8.51
CA HIS A 216 3.53 -15.25 8.99
C HIS A 216 2.80 -16.33 8.20
N PRO A 217 3.10 -17.63 8.41
CA PRO A 217 2.38 -18.68 7.72
C PRO A 217 0.90 -18.63 8.08
N VAL A 218 0.03 -18.81 7.08
CA VAL A 218 -1.41 -18.97 7.33
C VAL A 218 -1.60 -20.20 8.20
N VAL A 219 -1.87 -19.98 9.49
CA VAL A 219 -2.19 -21.07 10.41
C VAL A 219 -3.57 -21.55 10.00
N ALA A 220 -3.62 -22.69 9.29
CA ALA A 220 -4.86 -23.41 9.09
C ALA A 220 -5.53 -23.55 10.47
N PRO A 221 -6.84 -23.28 10.60
CA PRO A 221 -7.49 -23.41 11.90
C PRO A 221 -7.23 -24.84 12.38
N THR A 222 -6.42 -25.00 13.43
CA THR A 222 -6.32 -26.26 14.15
C THR A 222 -7.75 -26.68 14.45
N PRO A 223 -8.17 -27.91 14.10
CA PRO A 223 -9.51 -28.36 14.43
C PRO A 223 -9.68 -28.15 15.92
N ILE A 224 -10.53 -27.19 16.29
CA ILE A 224 -10.95 -26.99 17.66
C ILE A 224 -11.56 -28.35 18.01
N MET A 225 -10.88 -29.13 18.85
CA MET A 225 -11.55 -30.22 19.55
C MET A 225 -12.67 -29.54 20.32
N THR A 226 -13.87 -29.56 19.74
CA THR A 226 -15.07 -29.14 20.42
C THR A 226 -15.16 -30.00 21.68
N PRO A 227 -15.15 -29.40 22.88
CA PRO A 227 -15.35 -30.19 24.09
C PRO A 227 -16.70 -30.89 23.92
N ASN A 228 -16.70 -32.21 24.08
CA ASN A 228 -17.92 -33.01 23.95
C ASN A 228 -19.04 -32.37 24.79
N ARG A 229 -20.26 -32.35 24.25
CA ARG A 229 -21.44 -31.67 24.82
C ARG A 229 -21.63 -31.91 26.33
N THR A 230 -21.19 -33.06 26.84
CA THR A 230 -21.20 -33.42 28.26
C THR A 230 -20.25 -32.57 29.13
N GLN A 231 -19.05 -32.24 28.63
CA GLN A 231 -18.08 -31.39 29.33
C GLN A 231 -18.53 -29.93 29.37
N GLN A 232 -19.12 -29.42 28.27
CA GLN A 232 -19.67 -28.07 28.22
C GLN A 232 -20.83 -27.89 29.23
N VAL A 233 -21.72 -28.87 29.35
CA VAL A 233 -22.81 -28.83 30.35
C VAL A 233 -22.27 -28.92 31.77
N SER A 234 -21.19 -29.68 32.01
CA SER A 234 -20.55 -29.72 33.34
C SER A 234 -19.87 -28.40 33.72
N CYS A 235 -19.15 -27.76 32.80
CA CYS A 235 -18.49 -26.47 33.05
C CYS A 235 -19.51 -25.36 33.32
N LEU A 236 -20.56 -25.26 32.49
CA LEU A 236 -21.63 -24.28 32.69
C LEU A 236 -22.37 -24.48 34.02
N ARG A 237 -22.52 -25.73 34.48
CA ARG A 237 -23.15 -26.03 35.77
C ARG A 237 -22.25 -25.67 36.95
N VAL A 238 -20.93 -25.83 36.82
CA VAL A 238 -19.95 -25.41 37.83
C VAL A 238 -19.88 -23.88 37.91
N GLU A 239 -19.86 -23.18 36.77
CA GLU A 239 -19.87 -21.72 36.69
C GLU A 239 -21.15 -21.12 37.28
N ALA A 240 -22.32 -21.69 36.97
CA ALA A 240 -23.59 -21.26 37.55
C ALA A 240 -23.64 -21.45 39.07
N ASN A 241 -23.05 -22.55 39.58
CA ASN A 241 -22.95 -22.79 41.03
C ASN A 241 -21.97 -21.82 41.72
N MET A 242 -20.83 -21.53 41.08
CA MET A 242 -19.85 -20.55 41.56
C MET A 242 -20.44 -19.14 41.61
N ALA A 243 -21.15 -18.72 40.55
CA ALA A 243 -21.84 -17.43 40.50
C ALA A 243 -22.92 -17.32 41.60
N LYS A 244 -23.67 -18.40 41.84
CA LYS A 244 -24.68 -18.43 42.91
C LYS A 244 -24.08 -18.37 44.32
N MET A 245 -22.90 -18.98 44.52
CA MET A 245 -22.15 -18.86 45.78
C MET A 245 -21.57 -17.46 45.97
N ALA A 246 -21.03 -16.85 44.92
CA ALA A 246 -20.51 -15.49 44.94
C ALA A 246 -21.62 -14.45 45.23
N SER A 247 -22.80 -14.61 44.63
CA SER A 247 -23.96 -13.75 44.91
C SER A 247 -24.41 -13.83 46.37
N LYS A 248 -24.47 -15.04 46.94
CA LYS A 248 -24.80 -15.23 48.38
C LYS A 248 -23.73 -14.66 49.32
N ALA A 249 -22.46 -14.72 48.93
CA ALA A 249 -21.37 -14.12 49.69
C ALA A 249 -21.46 -12.58 49.66
N LEU A 250 -21.83 -12.01 48.51
CA LEU A 250 -22.02 -10.57 48.35
C LEU A 250 -23.23 -10.06 49.16
N GLU A 251 -24.35 -10.77 49.14
CA GLU A 251 -25.52 -10.44 49.96
C GLU A 251 -25.21 -10.51 51.46
N ARG A 252 -24.46 -11.52 51.92
CA ARG A 252 -23.99 -11.59 53.32
C ARG A 252 -23.09 -10.42 53.70
N ASN A 253 -22.17 -10.02 52.83
CA ASN A 253 -21.28 -8.89 53.09
C ASN A 253 -22.02 -7.54 53.11
N GLN A 254 -23.07 -7.38 52.29
CA GLN A 254 -23.92 -6.18 52.33
C GLN A 254 -24.75 -6.09 53.61
N LEU A 255 -25.28 -7.22 54.10
CA LEU A 255 -25.96 -7.28 55.40
C LEU A 255 -25.03 -6.95 56.58
N THR A 256 -23.77 -7.39 56.55
CA THR A 256 -22.80 -7.04 57.61
C THR A 256 -22.35 -5.59 57.57
N CYS A 257 -22.21 -4.98 56.38
CA CYS A 257 -21.90 -3.55 56.25
C CYS A 257 -23.06 -2.66 56.72
N SER A 258 -24.31 -3.07 56.51
CA SER A 258 -25.48 -2.29 56.93
C SER A 258 -25.68 -2.26 58.44
N MET A 259 -25.25 -3.29 59.18
CA MET A 259 -25.31 -3.30 60.65
C MET A 259 -24.23 -2.42 61.31
N HIS A 260 -23.08 -2.21 60.66
CA HIS A 260 -22.02 -1.33 61.17
C HIS A 260 -22.25 0.16 60.86
N ALA A 261 -23.12 0.48 59.90
CA ALA A 261 -23.50 1.86 59.60
C ALA A 261 -24.46 2.44 60.65
N THR A 262 -25.32 1.63 61.25
CA THR A 262 -26.32 2.08 62.24
C THR A 262 -25.74 2.34 63.64
N ASP A 263 -24.57 1.80 63.98
CA ASP A 263 -23.92 2.02 65.29
C ASP A 263 -23.09 3.32 65.36
N ARG A 264 -22.88 4.03 64.25
CA ARG A 264 -22.10 5.29 64.21
C ARG A 264 -22.94 6.57 64.30
N GLU A 265 -24.27 6.49 64.23
CA GLU A 265 -25.17 7.65 64.35
C GLU A 265 -25.81 7.81 65.75
N SER A 266 -25.36 7.05 66.76
CA SER A 266 -25.89 7.11 68.14
C SER A 266 -24.84 7.43 69.22
N ARG A 267 -23.87 8.29 68.93
CA ARG A 267 -23.00 8.91 69.95
C ARG A 267 -22.90 10.41 69.76
#